data_AF-A0A8T4JGR7-F1
#
_entry.id   AF-A0A8T4JGR7-F1
#
_cell.length_a   1.000
_cell.length_b   1.000
_cell.length_c   1.000
_cell.angle_alpha   90.00
_cell.angle_beta   90.00
_cell.angle_gamma   90.00
#
_symmetry.space_group_name_H-M   'P 1'
#
loop_
_entity.id
_entity.type
_entity.pdbx_description
1 polymer ?
#
loop_
_entity_poly.entity_id
_entity_poly.type
_entity_poly.pdbx_seq_one_letter_code
_entity_poly.pdbx_strand_id
1 'polypeptide(L)'
;WNCLAYDNASQFDFEDINYTVSVPDITSPNITEVITINISGVVDGDVIQGENLSFNVTVTDNIAVESVWLKIWAGAIGISNIIWQGFLSLVTGDLWSVMVETNESFPVGEVNYTVYANDSVGNEINVSSNFAIVLPNDPSKFYHKNSLGNPVAWFGNEGNIVLDGSCYSGGNCNTPGNDSFIIGNSTDDYTAFINSTGDLCLEKGDCSDESASCNPTRDAFIIRNSSDYNMSYIDFDGDLCLIGGLYENADL
;
A
#
# COMPACT_ATOMS: atom_id res chain seq x y z
N TRP A 1 -25.36 29.68 36.98
CA TRP A 1 -24.72 30.71 37.83
C TRP A 1 -25.37 32.04 37.50
N ASN A 2 -25.86 32.79 38.50
CA ASN A 2 -26.32 34.17 38.29
C ASN A 2 -25.21 35.11 38.75
N CYS A 3 -24.58 35.82 37.82
CA CYS A 3 -23.60 36.86 38.14
C CYS A 3 -24.32 38.20 38.26
N LEU A 4 -24.10 38.91 39.38
CA LEU A 4 -24.50 40.30 39.57
C LEU A 4 -23.23 41.15 39.62
N ALA A 5 -23.07 42.09 38.68
CA ALA A 5 -22.01 43.08 38.72
C ALA A 5 -22.52 44.34 39.42
N TYR A 6 -21.80 44.77 40.46
CA TYR A 6 -21.99 46.06 41.11
C TYR A 6 -20.79 46.93 40.76
N ASP A 7 -20.99 47.95 39.92
CA ASP A 7 -20.09 49.10 39.97
C ASP A 7 -20.57 50.02 41.10
N ASN A 8 -19.62 50.59 41.83
CA ASN A 8 -19.92 51.38 43.03
C ASN A 8 -20.33 52.83 42.71
N ALA A 9 -20.85 53.13 41.52
CA ALA A 9 -21.19 54.48 41.10
C ALA A 9 -22.43 54.55 40.18
N SER A 10 -23.59 54.73 40.82
CA SER A 10 -24.92 55.05 40.23
C SER A 10 -25.73 53.86 39.68
N GLN A 11 -26.96 53.72 40.17
CA GLN A 11 -27.81 52.53 40.01
C GLN A 11 -28.66 52.51 38.71
N PHE A 12 -28.31 53.31 37.70
CA PHE A 12 -29.20 53.56 36.56
C PHE A 12 -28.56 53.50 35.17
N ASP A 13 -27.23 53.42 35.06
CA ASP A 13 -26.55 53.19 33.78
C ASP A 13 -25.91 51.81 33.79
N PHE A 14 -26.61 50.83 33.23
CA PHE A 14 -26.00 49.56 32.85
C PHE A 14 -25.40 49.75 31.46
N GLU A 15 -24.08 49.90 31.36
CA GLU A 15 -23.42 49.65 30.08
C GLU A 15 -23.62 48.18 29.70
N ASP A 16 -23.83 47.90 28.41
CA ASP A 16 -23.89 46.52 27.91
C ASP A 16 -22.51 45.86 28.11
N ILE A 17 -22.34 45.15 29.23
CA ILE A 17 -21.14 44.36 29.49
C ILE A 17 -21.29 43.01 28.82
N ASN A 18 -20.53 42.80 27.73
CA ASN A 18 -20.39 41.49 27.12
C ASN A 18 -19.41 40.63 27.94
N TYR A 19 -19.91 39.55 28.52
CA TYR A 19 -19.08 38.50 29.12
C TYR A 19 -18.84 37.39 28.10
N THR A 20 -17.58 37.04 27.87
CA THR A 20 -17.22 35.80 27.18
C THR A 20 -17.02 34.71 28.22
N VAL A 21 -17.83 33.65 28.14
CA VAL A 21 -17.62 32.42 28.93
C VAL A 21 -16.92 31.43 28.01
N SER A 22 -15.64 31.14 28.29
CA SER A 22 -14.92 30.03 27.66
C SER A 22 -15.23 28.74 28.42
N VAL A 23 -15.92 27.82 27.76
CA VAL A 23 -16.07 26.45 28.26
C VAL A 23 -14.88 25.66 27.69
N PRO A 24 -13.92 25.21 28.52
CA PRO A 24 -12.80 24.43 28.02
C PRO A 24 -13.32 23.08 27.52
N ASP A 25 -12.83 22.64 26.37
CA ASP A 25 -13.07 21.28 25.93
C ASP A 25 -12.28 20.32 26.81
N ILE A 26 -12.92 19.24 27.24
CA ILE A 26 -12.34 18.23 28.13
C ILE A 26 -12.64 16.82 27.66
N THR A 27 -13.32 16.68 26.52
CA THR A 27 -13.75 15.40 25.97
C THR A 27 -12.91 15.11 24.74
N SER A 28 -12.36 13.91 24.68
CA SER A 28 -11.67 13.46 23.47
C SER A 28 -12.67 13.29 22.32
N PRO A 29 -12.20 13.47 21.07
CA PRO A 29 -12.95 13.03 19.91
C PRO A 29 -13.37 11.55 20.02
N ASN A 30 -14.38 11.18 19.24
CA ASN A 30 -14.90 9.83 19.18
C ASN A 30 -14.85 9.31 17.74
N ILE A 31 -13.99 8.31 17.50
CA ILE A 31 -13.94 7.58 16.24
C ILE A 31 -15.07 6.54 16.25
N THR A 32 -16.13 6.78 15.50
CA THR A 32 -17.32 5.92 15.50
C THR A 32 -17.24 4.80 14.47
N GLU A 33 -16.49 5.01 13.40
CA GLU A 33 -16.40 4.06 12.29
C GLU A 33 -15.07 4.24 11.56
N VAL A 34 -14.47 3.11 11.17
CA VAL A 34 -13.35 3.04 10.24
C VAL A 34 -13.70 1.97 9.21
N ILE A 35 -13.76 2.34 7.94
CA ILE A 35 -13.94 1.40 6.83
C ILE A 35 -12.74 1.50 5.89
N THR A 36 -12.31 0.35 5.40
CA THR A 36 -11.33 0.26 4.33
C THR A 36 -12.02 -0.16 3.05
N ILE A 37 -11.60 0.37 1.90
CA ILE A 37 -12.19 0.03 0.60
C ILE A 37 -11.08 -0.23 -0.40
N ASN A 38 -11.04 -1.43 -0.97
CA ASN A 38 -10.07 -1.79 -2.01
C ASN A 38 -10.44 -1.17 -3.38
N ILE A 39 -9.58 -1.32 -4.38
CA ILE A 39 -9.77 -0.72 -5.71
C ILE A 39 -11.05 -1.22 -6.41
N SER A 40 -11.52 -2.42 -6.07
CA SER A 40 -12.76 -3.01 -6.58
C SER A 40 -14.01 -2.49 -5.88
N GLY A 41 -13.89 -1.60 -4.89
CA GLY A 41 -15.00 -1.04 -4.13
C GLY A 41 -15.55 -1.97 -3.05
N VAL A 42 -14.81 -3.03 -2.68
CA VAL A 42 -15.20 -3.95 -1.62
C VAL A 42 -14.78 -3.39 -0.27
N VAL A 43 -15.75 -3.25 0.63
CA VAL A 43 -15.50 -2.83 2.02
C VAL A 43 -14.82 -3.96 2.78
N ASP A 44 -13.71 -3.63 3.45
CA ASP A 44 -12.86 -4.54 4.21
C ASP A 44 -12.46 -5.80 3.43
N GLY A 45 -12.33 -5.64 2.10
CA GLY A 45 -11.85 -6.69 1.20
C GLY A 45 -10.33 -6.77 1.18
N ASP A 46 -9.83 -7.90 0.71
CA ASP A 46 -8.41 -8.09 0.45
C ASP A 46 -7.89 -7.03 -0.54
N VAL A 47 -6.64 -6.61 -0.35
CA VAL A 47 -5.96 -5.63 -1.18
C VAL A 47 -4.80 -6.32 -1.86
N ILE A 48 -4.74 -6.25 -3.19
CA ILE A 48 -3.59 -6.78 -3.91
C ILE A 48 -2.42 -5.83 -3.64
N GLN A 49 -1.24 -6.36 -3.29
CA GLN A 49 -0.04 -5.55 -3.06
C GLN A 49 0.24 -4.63 -4.26
N GLY A 50 0.61 -3.38 -4.05
CA GLY A 50 0.79 -2.42 -5.16
C GLY A 50 -0.49 -1.63 -5.49
N GLU A 51 -1.66 -2.12 -5.10
CA GLU A 51 -2.92 -1.40 -5.34
C GLU A 51 -3.21 -0.36 -4.26
N ASN A 52 -4.13 0.54 -4.60
CA ASN A 52 -4.60 1.60 -3.73
C ASN A 52 -5.68 1.10 -2.76
N LEU A 53 -5.55 1.51 -1.49
CA LEU A 53 -6.50 1.27 -0.42
C LEU A 53 -7.05 2.60 0.10
N SER A 54 -8.37 2.74 0.14
CA SER A 54 -9.03 3.90 0.73
C SER A 54 -9.36 3.65 2.20
N PHE A 55 -9.02 4.61 3.06
CA PHE A 55 -9.49 4.67 4.44
C PHE A 55 -10.54 5.77 4.56
N ASN A 56 -11.70 5.42 5.07
CA ASN A 56 -12.77 6.36 5.40
C ASN A 56 -13.09 6.24 6.89
N VAL A 57 -12.95 7.34 7.61
CA VAL A 57 -13.05 7.40 9.07
C VAL A 57 -14.11 8.42 9.44
N THR A 58 -15.08 8.00 10.26
CA THR A 58 -16.07 8.92 10.84
C THR A 58 -15.62 9.31 12.25
N VAL A 59 -15.36 10.60 12.46
CA VAL A 59 -14.90 11.16 13.75
C VAL A 59 -15.80 12.31 14.16
N THR A 60 -16.33 12.22 15.38
CA THR A 60 -17.22 13.23 15.97
C THR A 60 -16.56 13.84 17.20
N ASP A 61 -16.91 15.09 17.50
CA ASP A 61 -16.50 15.77 18.71
C ASP A 61 -17.56 16.79 19.14
N ASN A 62 -17.60 17.17 20.42
CA ASN A 62 -18.55 18.15 20.94
C ASN A 62 -18.21 19.60 20.55
N ILE A 63 -16.94 19.90 20.21
CA ILE A 63 -16.55 21.22 19.70
C ILE A 63 -16.03 21.09 18.27
N ALA A 64 -14.89 20.45 18.08
CA ALA A 64 -14.25 20.31 16.78
C ALA A 64 -13.10 19.30 16.81
N VAL A 65 -13.11 18.41 15.81
CA VAL A 65 -11.94 17.59 15.47
C VAL A 65 -10.90 18.49 14.77
N GLU A 66 -9.66 18.48 15.26
CA GLU A 66 -8.55 19.23 14.67
C GLU A 66 -7.87 18.42 13.55
N SER A 67 -7.47 17.18 13.86
CA SER A 67 -6.80 16.34 12.88
C SER A 67 -7.09 14.86 13.08
N VAL A 68 -7.02 14.14 11.97
CA VAL A 68 -7.12 12.67 11.93
C VAL A 68 -5.91 12.17 11.14
N TRP A 69 -5.19 11.20 11.68
CA TRP A 69 -4.04 10.61 11.01
C TRP A 69 -4.00 9.10 11.21
N LEU A 70 -3.31 8.43 10.30
CA LEU A 70 -3.21 6.99 10.24
C LEU A 70 -1.75 6.58 10.30
N LYS A 71 -1.47 5.48 11.00
CA LYS A 71 -0.19 4.78 10.99
C LYS A 71 -0.43 3.32 10.61
N ILE A 72 0.39 2.81 9.70
CA ILE A 72 0.39 1.41 9.27
C ILE A 72 1.72 0.77 9.67
N TRP A 73 1.64 -0.42 10.22
CA TRP A 73 2.75 -1.13 10.86
C TRP A 73 3.16 -2.34 10.02
N ALA A 74 4.47 -2.58 9.87
CA ALA A 74 4.99 -3.80 9.22
C ALA A 74 4.62 -5.10 9.97
N GLY A 75 4.16 -4.99 11.22
CA GLY A 75 3.85 -6.13 12.08
C GLY A 75 3.10 -5.68 13.33
N ALA A 76 3.62 -6.05 14.49
CA ALA A 76 2.97 -5.73 15.76
C ALA A 76 2.97 -4.22 16.08
N ILE A 77 1.78 -3.68 16.36
CA ILE A 77 1.55 -2.27 16.71
C ILE A 77 2.45 -1.84 17.88
N GLY A 78 3.14 -0.70 17.72
CA GLY A 78 3.99 -0.11 18.76
C GLY A 78 5.37 -0.78 18.93
N ILE A 79 5.64 -1.88 18.21
CA ILE A 79 6.91 -2.61 18.28
C ILE A 79 7.59 -2.62 16.90
N SER A 80 6.85 -2.93 15.84
CA SER A 80 7.39 -2.98 14.48
C SER A 80 7.60 -1.59 13.89
N ASN A 81 8.30 -1.53 12.77
CA ASN A 81 8.43 -0.29 12.00
C ASN A 81 7.07 0.19 11.48
N ILE A 82 6.92 1.51 11.39
CA ILE A 82 5.82 2.15 10.67
C ILE A 82 6.22 2.19 9.19
N ILE A 83 5.41 1.58 8.34
CA ILE A 83 5.64 1.52 6.88
C ILE A 83 4.91 2.63 6.14
N TRP A 84 3.88 3.20 6.76
CA TRP A 84 3.18 4.36 6.22
C TRP A 84 2.59 5.20 7.34
N GLN A 85 2.64 6.53 7.20
CA GLN A 85 1.93 7.47 8.07
C GLN A 85 1.48 8.70 7.28
N GLY A 86 0.30 9.23 7.62
CA GLY A 86 -0.24 10.40 6.93
C GLY A 86 -1.51 10.94 7.58
N PHE A 87 -1.82 12.21 7.28
CA PHE A 87 -3.06 12.86 7.69
C PHE A 87 -4.18 12.53 6.71
N LEU A 88 -5.39 12.40 7.24
CA LEU A 88 -6.62 12.30 6.46
C LEU A 88 -7.13 13.70 6.14
N SER A 89 -7.88 13.81 5.04
CA SER A 89 -8.57 15.04 4.65
C SER A 89 -10.03 14.96 5.02
N LEU A 90 -10.57 16.03 5.61
CA LEU A 90 -12.00 16.14 5.86
C LEU A 90 -12.74 16.25 4.52
N VAL A 91 -13.62 15.30 4.23
CA VAL A 91 -14.40 15.26 3.00
C VAL A 91 -15.71 16.03 3.18
N THR A 92 -16.49 15.66 4.21
CA THR A 92 -17.76 16.32 4.53
C THR A 92 -18.25 15.90 5.92
N GLY A 93 -18.94 16.78 6.64
CA GLY A 93 -19.48 16.49 7.96
C GLY A 93 -18.39 15.97 8.91
N ASP A 94 -18.52 14.70 9.29
CA ASP A 94 -17.62 13.98 10.20
C ASP A 94 -16.73 12.96 9.48
N LEU A 95 -16.78 12.91 8.13
CA LEU A 95 -16.07 11.93 7.30
C LEU A 95 -14.70 12.45 6.86
N TRP A 96 -13.66 11.72 7.25
CA TRP A 96 -12.27 11.92 6.88
C TRP A 96 -11.79 10.80 5.98
N SER A 97 -10.94 11.11 4.99
CA SER A 97 -10.47 10.12 4.02
C SER A 97 -9.00 10.29 3.64
N VAL A 98 -8.35 9.17 3.34
CA VAL A 98 -7.02 9.12 2.70
C VAL A 98 -6.93 7.91 1.78
N MET A 99 -6.16 8.06 0.71
CA MET A 99 -5.74 6.96 -0.16
C MET A 99 -4.32 6.55 0.20
N VAL A 100 -4.11 5.26 0.40
CA VAL A 100 -2.80 4.65 0.67
C VAL A 100 -2.42 3.80 -0.53
N GLU A 101 -1.30 4.12 -1.16
CA GLU A 101 -0.72 3.31 -2.24
C GLU A 101 0.14 2.22 -1.58
N THR A 102 -0.30 0.96 -1.66
CA THR A 102 0.48 -0.17 -1.12
C THR A 102 1.64 -0.51 -2.05
N ASN A 103 2.67 -1.18 -1.55
CA ASN A 103 3.86 -1.55 -2.33
C ASN A 103 4.63 -2.69 -1.63
N GLU A 104 5.84 -3.00 -2.09
CA GLU A 104 6.73 -4.03 -1.53
C GLU A 104 7.05 -3.87 -0.04
N SER A 105 6.90 -2.67 0.55
CA SER A 105 7.08 -2.46 1.99
C SER A 105 5.92 -3.00 2.83
N PHE A 106 4.78 -3.33 2.20
CA PHE A 106 3.63 -3.94 2.85
C PHE A 106 3.76 -5.46 2.77
N PRO A 107 3.86 -6.16 3.93
CA PRO A 107 3.98 -7.61 3.92
C PRO A 107 2.68 -8.26 3.46
N VAL A 108 2.79 -9.38 2.75
CA VAL A 108 1.64 -10.22 2.40
C VAL A 108 1.04 -10.81 3.70
N GLY A 109 -0.28 -10.83 3.80
CA GLY A 109 -1.03 -11.25 4.98
C GLY A 109 -1.64 -10.10 5.76
N GLU A 110 -1.86 -10.30 7.06
CA GLU A 110 -2.50 -9.30 7.93
C GLU A 110 -1.56 -8.14 8.23
N VAL A 111 -1.98 -6.92 7.84
CA VAL A 111 -1.27 -5.66 8.09
C VAL A 111 -2.06 -4.83 9.09
N ASN A 112 -1.39 -4.43 10.18
CA ASN A 112 -2.02 -3.69 11.26
C ASN A 112 -1.96 -2.18 11.02
N TYR A 113 -3.01 -1.48 11.44
CA TYR A 113 -3.05 -0.03 11.43
C TYR A 113 -3.67 0.56 12.71
N THR A 114 -3.37 1.83 12.94
CA THR A 114 -3.97 2.64 14.01
C THR A 114 -4.40 3.98 13.44
N VAL A 115 -5.68 4.30 13.59
CA VAL A 115 -6.24 5.63 13.33
C VAL A 115 -6.20 6.42 14.63
N TYR A 116 -5.77 7.66 14.54
CA TYR A 116 -5.73 8.62 15.63
C TYR A 116 -6.55 9.84 15.27
N ALA A 117 -7.15 10.47 16.27
CA ALA A 117 -7.81 11.75 16.12
C ALA A 117 -7.53 12.63 17.34
N ASN A 118 -7.36 13.93 17.12
CA ASN A 118 -7.26 14.92 18.18
C ASN A 118 -8.18 16.12 17.96
N ASP A 119 -8.47 16.84 19.04
CA ASP A 119 -9.17 18.12 19.02
C ASP A 119 -8.20 19.31 19.17
N SER A 120 -8.74 20.52 19.09
CA SER A 120 -7.98 21.77 19.16
C SER A 120 -7.34 22.08 20.53
N VAL A 121 -7.66 21.31 21.57
CA VAL A 121 -7.05 21.44 22.91
C VAL A 121 -6.09 20.30 23.23
N GLY A 122 -5.92 19.36 22.30
CA GLY A 122 -4.97 18.26 22.38
C GLY A 122 -5.49 16.98 23.03
N ASN A 123 -6.81 16.84 23.23
CA ASN A 123 -7.36 15.54 23.62
C ASN A 123 -7.25 14.59 22.44
N GLU A 124 -6.74 13.38 22.68
CA GLU A 124 -6.46 12.38 21.64
C GLU A 124 -7.24 11.09 21.91
N ILE A 125 -7.67 10.42 20.84
CA ILE A 125 -8.16 9.05 20.84
C ILE A 125 -7.48 8.26 19.72
N ASN A 126 -7.44 6.94 19.86
CA ASN A 126 -7.01 6.07 18.79
C ASN A 126 -7.82 4.76 18.77
N VAL A 127 -7.88 4.15 17.59
CA VAL A 127 -8.46 2.82 17.35
C VAL A 127 -7.55 2.05 16.40
N SER A 128 -7.40 0.76 16.67
CA SER A 128 -6.57 -0.15 15.87
C SER A 128 -7.39 -1.25 15.24
N SER A 129 -7.00 -1.66 14.04
CA SER A 129 -7.54 -2.81 13.33
C SER A 129 -6.49 -3.31 12.32
N ASN A 130 -6.90 -4.18 11.40
CA ASN A 130 -6.06 -4.71 10.32
C ASN A 130 -6.82 -4.78 9.00
N PHE A 131 -6.06 -4.99 7.92
CA PHE A 131 -6.54 -5.40 6.60
C PHE A 131 -5.59 -6.47 6.04
N ALA A 132 -6.00 -7.19 5.01
CA ALA A 132 -5.18 -8.22 4.38
C ALA A 132 -4.57 -7.72 3.06
N ILE A 133 -3.25 -7.88 2.93
CA ILE A 133 -2.55 -7.80 1.65
C ILE A 133 -2.48 -9.20 1.05
N VAL A 134 -2.83 -9.33 -0.23
CA VAL A 134 -2.75 -10.58 -0.97
C VAL A 134 -1.94 -10.40 -2.26
N LEU A 135 -1.49 -11.51 -2.81
CA LEU A 135 -0.88 -11.56 -4.13
C LEU A 135 -1.96 -11.73 -5.22
N PRO A 136 -1.68 -11.31 -6.47
CA PRO A 136 -2.57 -11.61 -7.59
C PRO A 136 -2.80 -13.12 -7.76
N ASN A 137 -3.95 -13.49 -8.30
CA ASN A 137 -4.33 -14.90 -8.49
C ASN A 137 -4.60 -15.27 -9.95
N ASP A 138 -3.53 -15.54 -10.69
CA ASP A 138 -3.63 -16.03 -12.06
C ASP A 138 -4.09 -17.50 -12.13
N PRO A 139 -5.06 -17.87 -12.99
CA PRO A 139 -5.56 -19.24 -13.12
C PRO A 139 -4.51 -20.28 -13.51
N SER A 140 -3.46 -19.89 -14.22
CA SER A 140 -2.36 -20.76 -14.67
C SER A 140 -1.02 -20.08 -14.43
N LYS A 141 -0.13 -20.80 -13.75
CA LYS A 141 1.16 -20.27 -13.31
C LYS A 141 2.30 -21.22 -13.69
N PHE A 142 3.40 -20.67 -14.20
CA PHE A 142 4.68 -21.35 -14.31
C PHE A 142 5.53 -21.01 -13.08
N TYR A 143 5.84 -22.02 -12.27
CA TYR A 143 6.61 -21.84 -11.04
C TYR A 143 8.10 -22.11 -11.27
N HIS A 144 8.94 -21.17 -10.83
CA HIS A 144 10.34 -21.44 -10.56
C HIS A 144 10.49 -21.84 -9.08
N LYS A 145 11.25 -22.91 -8.84
CA LYS A 145 11.42 -23.50 -7.51
C LYS A 145 12.89 -23.71 -7.22
N ASN A 146 13.29 -23.51 -5.96
CA ASN A 146 14.64 -23.81 -5.51
C ASN A 146 14.88 -25.33 -5.37
N SER A 147 16.10 -25.73 -4.99
CA SER A 147 16.47 -27.15 -4.80
C SER A 147 15.69 -27.89 -3.70
N LEU A 148 15.02 -27.17 -2.79
CA LEU A 148 14.14 -27.76 -1.78
C LEU A 148 12.70 -27.97 -2.31
N GLY A 149 12.40 -27.49 -3.51
CA GLY A 149 11.07 -27.58 -4.13
C GLY A 149 10.11 -26.47 -3.73
N ASN A 150 10.58 -25.45 -2.99
CA ASN A 150 9.79 -24.29 -2.62
C ASN A 150 9.71 -23.32 -3.82
N PRO A 151 8.54 -22.78 -4.17
CA PRO A 151 8.42 -21.68 -5.11
C PRO A 151 9.26 -20.48 -4.67
N VAL A 152 9.95 -19.84 -5.60
CA VAL A 152 10.67 -18.57 -5.36
C VAL A 152 10.30 -17.50 -6.39
N ALA A 153 9.62 -17.91 -7.47
CA ALA A 153 8.96 -17.02 -8.39
C ALA A 153 7.85 -17.75 -9.14
N TRP A 154 6.91 -16.99 -9.71
CA TRP A 154 6.00 -17.52 -10.71
C TRP A 154 5.63 -16.49 -11.79
N PHE A 155 5.37 -17.01 -12.98
CA PHE A 155 4.84 -16.25 -14.12
C PHE A 155 3.42 -16.68 -14.38
N GLY A 156 2.49 -15.74 -14.43
CA GLY A 156 1.08 -16.01 -14.57
C GLY A 156 0.52 -15.73 -15.98
N ASN A 157 -0.54 -16.44 -16.33
CA ASN A 157 -1.19 -16.32 -17.63
C ASN A 157 -2.06 -15.06 -17.78
N GLU A 158 -2.17 -14.22 -16.75
CA GLU A 158 -2.76 -12.89 -16.78
C GLU A 158 -1.69 -11.80 -16.84
N GLY A 159 -0.41 -12.20 -16.97
CA GLY A 159 0.70 -11.27 -17.14
C GLY A 159 1.26 -10.75 -15.83
N ASN A 160 1.01 -11.41 -14.71
CA ASN A 160 1.65 -11.09 -13.45
C ASN A 160 2.95 -11.89 -13.28
N ILE A 161 3.97 -11.25 -12.70
CA ILE A 161 5.19 -11.93 -12.22
C ILE A 161 5.28 -11.67 -10.73
N VAL A 162 5.49 -12.73 -9.95
CA VAL A 162 5.70 -12.63 -8.51
C VAL A 162 7.02 -13.25 -8.14
N LEU A 163 7.80 -12.53 -7.33
CA LEU A 163 9.16 -12.84 -6.92
C LEU A 163 9.26 -12.84 -5.40
N ASP A 164 9.89 -13.88 -4.82
CA ASP A 164 10.30 -13.89 -3.41
C ASP A 164 11.45 -12.90 -3.14
N GLY A 165 12.25 -12.64 -4.18
CA GLY A 165 13.30 -11.63 -4.18
C GLY A 165 12.87 -10.33 -4.87
N SER A 166 13.85 -9.58 -5.36
CA SER A 166 13.63 -8.31 -6.07
C SER A 166 14.05 -8.39 -7.54
N CYS A 167 13.61 -7.43 -8.34
CA CYS A 167 13.97 -7.24 -9.72
C CYS A 167 15.09 -6.19 -9.85
N TYR A 168 16.10 -6.53 -10.65
CA TYR A 168 17.24 -5.66 -10.92
C TYR A 168 17.50 -5.60 -12.42
N SER A 169 17.75 -4.39 -12.95
CA SER A 169 18.02 -4.19 -14.38
C SER A 169 19.24 -3.30 -14.65
N GLY A 170 19.73 -3.34 -15.90
CA GLY A 170 20.73 -2.38 -16.40
C GLY A 170 22.16 -2.65 -15.92
N GLY A 171 22.46 -3.89 -15.52
CA GLY A 171 23.76 -4.32 -15.02
C GLY A 171 24.20 -5.68 -15.57
N ASN A 172 25.35 -6.16 -15.09
CA ASN A 172 25.87 -7.47 -15.48
C ASN A 172 25.10 -8.58 -14.74
N CYS A 173 24.18 -9.27 -15.42
CA CYS A 173 23.51 -10.47 -14.91
C CYS A 173 24.42 -11.71 -14.94
N ASN A 174 25.64 -11.61 -14.42
CA ASN A 174 26.71 -12.59 -14.64
C ASN A 174 26.87 -13.66 -13.55
N THR A 175 25.99 -13.68 -12.56
CA THR A 175 26.09 -14.60 -11.41
C THR A 175 24.73 -15.19 -11.05
N PRO A 176 24.11 -15.98 -11.96
CA PRO A 176 22.80 -16.58 -11.71
C PRO A 176 22.80 -17.47 -10.47
N GLY A 177 23.91 -18.12 -10.16
CA GLY A 177 24.01 -19.09 -9.06
C GLY A 177 23.52 -20.48 -9.45
N ASN A 178 23.34 -21.34 -8.45
CA ASN A 178 22.73 -22.66 -8.64
C ASN A 178 21.21 -22.54 -8.57
N ASP A 179 20.52 -23.53 -9.14
CA ASP A 179 19.05 -23.64 -9.12
C ASP A 179 18.33 -22.45 -9.78
N SER A 180 18.98 -21.76 -10.71
CA SER A 180 18.42 -20.58 -11.36
C SER A 180 17.65 -20.92 -12.63
N PHE A 181 16.55 -20.21 -12.87
CA PHE A 181 15.90 -20.18 -14.18
C PHE A 181 16.62 -19.18 -15.07
N ILE A 182 17.34 -19.67 -16.08
CA ILE A 182 18.19 -18.85 -16.95
C ILE A 182 17.55 -18.70 -18.32
N ILE A 183 17.51 -17.46 -18.79
CA ILE A 183 17.19 -17.09 -20.16
C ILE A 183 18.49 -16.59 -20.78
N GLY A 184 18.90 -17.22 -21.88
CA GLY A 184 20.13 -16.88 -22.60
C GLY A 184 19.89 -16.79 -24.09
N ASN A 185 20.90 -16.35 -24.83
CA ASN A 185 20.83 -16.19 -26.27
C ASN A 185 22.02 -16.88 -26.97
N SER A 186 22.19 -16.69 -28.29
CA SER A 186 23.26 -17.36 -29.04
C SER A 186 24.66 -16.79 -28.80
N THR A 187 24.75 -15.64 -28.11
CA THR A 187 25.98 -14.88 -27.85
C THR A 187 26.31 -14.71 -26.36
N ASP A 188 25.33 -14.86 -25.48
CA ASP A 188 25.44 -14.74 -24.03
C ASP A 188 24.75 -15.93 -23.34
N ASP A 189 25.42 -16.46 -22.33
CA ASP A 189 24.92 -17.55 -21.50
C ASP A 189 23.77 -17.08 -20.58
N TYR A 190 23.63 -15.77 -20.34
CA TYR A 190 22.61 -15.19 -19.45
C TYR A 190 22.19 -13.77 -19.86
N THR A 191 21.04 -13.63 -20.50
CA THR A 191 20.41 -12.30 -20.76
C THR A 191 19.44 -11.91 -19.66
N ALA A 192 18.89 -12.92 -18.97
CA ALA A 192 18.14 -12.73 -17.73
C ALA A 192 18.19 -14.02 -16.90
N PHE A 193 17.96 -13.90 -15.60
CA PHE A 193 17.75 -15.07 -14.76
C PHE A 193 16.85 -14.77 -13.57
N ILE A 194 16.24 -15.82 -13.01
CA ILE A 194 15.72 -15.82 -11.64
C ILE A 194 16.57 -16.78 -10.82
N ASN A 195 17.15 -16.31 -9.72
CA ASN A 195 18.02 -17.15 -8.89
C ASN A 195 17.23 -17.93 -7.83
N SER A 196 17.95 -18.71 -7.02
CA SER A 196 17.37 -19.53 -5.94
C SER A 196 16.72 -18.73 -4.80
N THR A 197 16.92 -17.41 -4.73
CA THR A 197 16.29 -16.49 -3.77
C THR A 197 15.13 -15.71 -4.39
N GLY A 198 14.78 -15.99 -5.65
CA GLY A 198 13.69 -15.32 -6.34
C GLY A 198 14.05 -13.98 -6.97
N ASP A 199 15.33 -13.58 -6.96
CA ASP A 199 15.74 -12.32 -7.58
C ASP A 199 15.75 -12.46 -9.11
N LEU A 200 15.05 -11.55 -9.79
CA LEU A 200 15.04 -11.42 -11.25
C LEU A 200 16.13 -10.42 -11.67
N CYS A 201 17.05 -10.86 -12.52
CA CYS A 201 18.04 -9.98 -13.15
C CYS A 201 17.76 -9.87 -14.65
N LEU A 202 17.74 -8.63 -15.16
CA LEU A 202 17.58 -8.29 -16.57
C LEU A 202 18.83 -7.57 -17.09
N GLU A 203 19.51 -8.11 -18.10
CA GLU A 203 20.74 -7.51 -18.66
C GLU A 203 20.46 -6.15 -19.29
N LYS A 204 19.32 -6.02 -19.98
CA LYS A 204 18.79 -4.76 -20.52
C LYS A 204 17.35 -4.56 -20.09
N GLY A 205 16.83 -3.36 -20.34
CA GLY A 205 15.46 -2.99 -19.97
C GLY A 205 15.34 -2.47 -18.55
N ASP A 206 14.11 -2.52 -18.04
CA ASP A 206 13.75 -2.13 -16.68
C ASP A 206 12.77 -3.14 -16.06
N CYS A 207 12.56 -2.99 -14.75
CA CYS A 207 11.58 -3.75 -13.99
C CYS A 207 10.19 -3.09 -14.06
N SER A 208 9.85 -2.45 -15.19
CA SER A 208 8.54 -1.84 -15.35
C SER A 208 7.47 -2.89 -15.67
N ASP A 209 6.26 -2.60 -15.24
CA ASP A 209 5.08 -3.43 -15.39
C ASP A 209 3.94 -2.63 -16.06
N GLU A 210 2.75 -3.24 -16.15
CA GLU A 210 1.54 -2.62 -16.73
C GLU A 210 1.72 -2.07 -18.16
N SER A 211 2.58 -2.71 -18.95
CA SER A 211 2.81 -2.37 -20.36
C SER A 211 1.52 -2.49 -21.17
N ALA A 212 1.26 -1.49 -22.02
CA ALA A 212 0.05 -1.47 -22.85
C ALA A 212 -0.06 -2.66 -23.83
N SER A 213 1.07 -3.23 -24.28
CA SER A 213 1.11 -4.45 -25.08
C SER A 213 2.52 -5.03 -25.15
N CYS A 214 2.64 -6.37 -25.23
CA CYS A 214 3.93 -7.05 -25.34
C CYS A 214 4.04 -7.83 -26.65
N ASN A 215 4.73 -7.25 -27.63
CA ASN A 215 4.92 -7.84 -28.97
C ASN A 215 6.41 -7.88 -29.33
N PRO A 216 7.14 -8.95 -28.97
CA PRO A 216 8.58 -9.02 -29.21
C PRO A 216 8.87 -9.06 -30.71
N THR A 217 9.88 -8.30 -31.15
CA THR A 217 10.30 -8.24 -32.57
C THR A 217 11.42 -9.23 -32.91
N ARG A 218 11.94 -9.91 -31.89
CA ARG A 218 13.03 -10.89 -31.95
C ARG A 218 12.63 -12.14 -31.16
N ASP A 219 13.48 -13.16 -31.18
CA ASP A 219 13.31 -14.35 -30.34
C ASP A 219 13.20 -13.94 -28.87
N ALA A 220 12.26 -14.55 -28.15
CA ALA A 220 11.96 -14.21 -26.77
C ALA A 220 11.42 -15.42 -26.01
N PHE A 221 11.63 -15.44 -24.70
CA PHE A 221 10.83 -16.26 -23.79
C PHE A 221 9.48 -15.55 -23.60
N ILE A 222 8.38 -16.23 -23.90
CA ILE A 222 7.05 -15.61 -23.95
C ILE A 222 6.08 -16.37 -23.05
N ILE A 223 5.35 -15.64 -22.20
CA ILE A 223 4.17 -16.14 -21.51
C ILE A 223 2.94 -15.70 -22.28
N ARG A 224 2.06 -16.66 -22.59
CA ARG A 224 0.80 -16.41 -23.30
C ARG A 224 -0.39 -16.84 -22.46
N ASN A 225 -1.51 -16.16 -22.67
CA ASN A 225 -2.79 -16.60 -22.16
C ASN A 225 -3.45 -17.66 -23.08
N SER A 226 -4.61 -18.17 -22.67
CA SER A 226 -5.35 -19.18 -23.43
C SER A 226 -5.92 -18.69 -24.77
N SER A 227 -5.85 -17.40 -25.04
CA SER A 227 -6.29 -16.76 -26.29
C SER A 227 -5.12 -16.48 -27.24
N ASP A 228 -3.95 -17.09 -27.00
CA ASP A 228 -2.68 -16.87 -27.72
C ASP A 228 -2.16 -15.41 -27.67
N TYR A 229 -2.64 -14.60 -26.73
CA TYR A 229 -2.15 -13.25 -26.52
C TYR A 229 -0.90 -13.28 -25.63
N ASN A 230 0.14 -12.55 -26.03
CA ASN A 230 1.37 -12.42 -25.26
C ASN A 230 1.13 -11.53 -24.05
N MET A 231 1.30 -12.09 -22.86
CA MET A 231 1.10 -11.38 -21.59
C MET A 231 2.40 -10.80 -21.04
N SER A 232 3.51 -11.50 -21.29
CA SER A 232 4.84 -11.00 -20.99
C SER A 232 5.88 -11.66 -21.88
N TYR A 233 7.03 -11.01 -22.00
CA TYR A 233 8.21 -11.64 -22.58
C TYR A 233 9.48 -11.13 -21.92
N ILE A 234 10.54 -11.93 -22.04
CA ILE A 234 11.92 -11.47 -21.91
C ILE A 234 12.60 -11.77 -23.25
N ASP A 235 13.09 -10.74 -23.92
CA ASP A 235 13.58 -10.87 -25.28
C ASP A 235 15.06 -11.29 -25.37
N PHE A 236 15.55 -11.40 -26.61
CA PHE A 236 16.93 -11.74 -26.91
C PHE A 236 17.95 -10.84 -26.18
N ASP A 237 17.61 -9.59 -25.95
CA ASP A 237 18.46 -8.56 -25.37
C ASP A 237 18.34 -8.52 -23.83
N GLY A 238 17.43 -9.31 -23.25
CA GLY A 238 17.14 -9.31 -21.81
C GLY A 238 16.08 -8.30 -21.41
N ASP A 239 15.38 -7.67 -22.35
CA ASP A 239 14.36 -6.66 -22.08
C ASP A 239 13.04 -7.32 -21.65
N LEU A 240 12.50 -6.87 -20.52
CA LEU A 240 11.21 -7.34 -19.99
C LEU A 240 10.07 -6.47 -20.55
N CYS A 241 9.02 -7.13 -21.00
CA CYS A 241 7.72 -6.51 -21.17
C CYS A 241 6.70 -7.31 -20.38
N LEU A 242 5.86 -6.62 -19.59
CA LEU A 242 4.90 -7.22 -18.68
C LEU A 242 3.58 -6.44 -18.73
N ILE A 243 2.48 -7.09 -19.10
CA ILE A 243 1.15 -6.43 -19.18
C ILE A 243 0.47 -6.34 -17.81
N GLY A 244 0.66 -7.33 -16.94
CA GLY A 244 0.17 -7.30 -15.57
C GLY A 244 1.19 -6.64 -14.64
N GLY A 245 1.10 -6.94 -13.34
CA GLY A 245 1.95 -6.37 -12.31
C GLY A 245 3.21 -7.19 -12.01
N LEU A 246 4.26 -6.50 -11.56
CA LEU A 246 5.45 -7.09 -10.97
C LEU A 246 5.39 -6.97 -9.44
N TYR A 247 5.38 -8.10 -8.75
CA TYR A 247 5.25 -8.14 -7.30
C TYR A 247 6.53 -8.73 -6.69
N GLU A 248 7.22 -7.93 -5.89
CA GLU A 248 8.55 -8.23 -5.35
C GLU A 248 8.49 -8.46 -3.83
N ASN A 249 9.48 -9.17 -3.31
CA ASN A 249 9.59 -9.51 -1.88
C ASN A 249 8.33 -10.21 -1.34
N ALA A 250 7.74 -11.08 -2.17
CA ALA A 250 6.52 -11.80 -1.87
C ALA A 250 6.80 -13.12 -1.15
N ASP A 251 6.17 -13.37 -0.01
CA ASP A 251 6.30 -14.65 0.72
C ASP A 251 5.55 -15.78 -0.04
N LEU A 252 6.30 -16.66 -0.74
CA LEU A 252 5.80 -17.66 -1.70
C LEU A 252 5.83 -19.14 -1.23
#